data_AF-A0A959BRS1-F1
#
_entry.id   AF-A0A959BRS1-F1
#
_cell.length_a   1.000
_cell.length_b   1.000
_cell.length_c   1.000
_cell.angle_alpha   90.00
_cell.angle_beta   90.00
_cell.angle_gamma   90.00
#
_symmetry.space_group_name_H-M   'P 1'
#
loop_
_entity.id
_entity.type
_entity.pdbx_description
1 polymer ?
#
loop_
_entity_poly.entity_id
_entity_poly.type
_entity_poly.pdbx_seq_one_letter_code
_entity_poly.pdbx_strand_id
1 'polypeptide(L)'
;SLPVEVPLSPADGQWVRAEATFRCQYKEWNFWQMTQFIVRFVNGEEVVKERAIRVYRFLDSGETKRLYIDSEFPEQPFDKVMVFCWNADGGKPLAVDELRIEVFEEE
;
A
#
# COMPACT_ATOMS: atom_id res chain seq x y z
N SER A 1 6.20 -3.71 8.53
CA SER A 1 6.55 -2.39 9.10
C SER A 1 5.38 -1.88 9.92
N LEU A 2 5.59 -0.90 10.81
CA LEU A 2 4.45 -0.18 11.40
C LEU A 2 3.71 0.59 10.29
N PRO A 3 2.38 0.70 10.37
CA PRO A 3 1.64 1.52 9.42
C PRO A 3 2.01 2.98 9.50
N VAL A 4 2.05 3.63 8.34
CA VAL A 4 1.98 5.10 8.26
C VAL A 4 0.52 5.48 8.26
N GLU A 5 0.09 6.23 9.26
CA GLU A 5 -1.28 6.72 9.41
C GLU A 5 -1.36 8.17 8.94
N VAL A 6 -2.32 8.46 8.06
CA VAL A 6 -2.60 9.81 7.56
C VAL A 6 -4.05 10.15 7.91
N PRO A 7 -4.30 11.19 8.73
CA PRO A 7 -5.65 11.69 8.95
C PRO A 7 -6.23 12.18 7.62
N LEU A 8 -7.34 11.59 7.21
CA LEU A 8 -8.02 11.87 5.94
C LEU A 8 -9.50 11.52 6.09
N SER A 9 -10.35 12.26 5.39
CA SER A 9 -11.79 12.12 5.40
C SER A 9 -12.35 12.19 3.98
N PRO A 10 -13.63 11.81 3.76
CA PRO A 10 -14.27 11.95 2.45
C PRO A 10 -14.29 13.37 1.88
N ALA A 11 -14.08 14.41 2.71
CA ALA A 11 -14.06 15.79 2.27
C ALA A 11 -12.70 16.24 1.69
N ASP A 12 -11.65 15.43 1.85
CA ASP A 12 -10.28 15.80 1.46
C ASP A 12 -9.95 15.45 0.00
N GLY A 13 -10.80 14.66 -0.67
CA GLY A 13 -10.66 14.32 -2.08
C GLY A 13 -11.48 13.11 -2.51
N GLN A 14 -11.14 12.53 -3.66
CA GLN A 14 -11.81 11.33 -4.19
C GLN A 14 -10.89 10.12 -4.29
N TRP A 15 -9.58 10.33 -4.46
CA TRP A 15 -8.61 9.27 -4.66
C TRP A 15 -7.40 9.44 -3.77
N VAL A 16 -6.81 8.32 -3.35
CA VAL A 16 -5.47 8.29 -2.77
C VAL A 16 -4.55 7.44 -3.63
N ARG A 17 -3.36 7.96 -3.91
CA ARG A 17 -2.23 7.21 -4.45
C ARG A 17 -1.23 6.97 -3.33
N ALA A 18 -0.93 5.71 -3.07
CA ALA A 18 0.24 5.33 -2.29
C ALA A 18 1.30 4.78 -3.23
N GLU A 19 2.50 5.35 -3.21
CA GLU A 19 3.62 4.89 -4.04
C GLU A 19 4.91 4.75 -3.24
N ALA A 20 5.75 3.80 -3.61
CA ALA A 20 7.06 3.63 -3.00
C ALA A 20 8.06 2.98 -3.97
N THR A 21 9.35 3.17 -3.71
CA THR A 21 10.44 2.47 -4.40
C THR A 21 10.73 1.15 -3.70
N PHE A 22 10.54 0.03 -4.39
CA PHE A 22 10.78 -1.32 -3.89
C PHE A 22 12.05 -1.92 -4.50
N ARG A 23 12.84 -2.61 -3.67
CA ARG A 23 14.03 -3.35 -4.12
C ARG A 23 14.11 -4.70 -3.46
N CYS A 24 14.42 -5.75 -4.24
CA CYS A 24 14.68 -7.08 -3.69
C CYS A 24 15.91 -7.73 -4.33
N GLN A 25 16.63 -8.54 -3.56
CA GLN A 25 17.69 -9.39 -4.11
C GLN A 25 17.10 -10.63 -4.78
N TYR A 26 16.09 -11.24 -4.14
CA TYR A 26 15.41 -12.43 -4.62
C TYR A 26 13.91 -12.23 -4.60
N LYS A 27 13.25 -12.59 -5.70
CA LYS A 27 11.80 -12.65 -5.80
C LYS A 27 11.25 -13.74 -4.88
N GLU A 28 10.20 -13.43 -4.12
CA GLU A 28 9.37 -14.45 -3.48
C GLU A 28 8.42 -15.04 -4.52
N TRP A 29 8.47 -16.36 -4.71
CA TRP A 29 7.66 -17.06 -5.71
C TRP A 29 6.41 -17.67 -5.10
N ASN A 30 6.41 -17.95 -3.80
CA ASN A 30 5.22 -18.44 -3.13
C ASN A 30 4.20 -17.31 -3.02
N PHE A 31 3.13 -17.43 -3.80
CA PHE A 31 2.05 -16.45 -3.90
C PHE A 31 1.46 -16.02 -2.55
N TRP A 32 1.39 -16.93 -1.58
CA TRP A 32 0.83 -16.65 -0.26
C TRP A 32 1.81 -15.96 0.68
N GLN A 33 3.10 -16.01 0.37
CA GLN A 33 4.18 -15.41 1.16
C GLN A 33 4.74 -14.11 0.55
N MET A 34 4.20 -13.68 -0.60
CA MET A 34 4.61 -12.43 -1.21
C MET A 34 4.21 -11.24 -0.33
N THR A 35 5.16 -10.34 -0.06
CA THR A 35 4.86 -9.08 0.62
C THR A 35 3.77 -8.31 -0.11
N GLN A 36 2.77 -7.87 0.66
CA GLN A 36 1.65 -7.06 0.21
C GLN A 36 1.89 -5.61 0.56
N PHE A 37 1.77 -4.72 -0.42
CA PHE A 37 1.67 -3.28 -0.22
C PHE A 37 0.19 -2.91 -0.13
N ILE A 38 -0.22 -2.25 0.94
CA ILE A 38 -1.62 -2.12 1.34
C ILE A 38 -1.96 -0.65 1.59
N VAL A 39 -3.11 -0.23 1.05
CA VAL A 39 -3.84 1.00 1.39
C VAL A 39 -5.13 0.60 2.08
N ARG A 40 -5.36 1.12 3.29
CA ARG A 40 -6.49 0.75 4.13
C ARG A 40 -7.18 2.00 4.67
N PHE A 41 -8.48 2.11 4.47
CA PHE A 41 -9.33 3.15 5.03
C PHE A 41 -9.93 2.65 6.34
N VAL A 42 -9.89 3.49 7.37
CA VAL A 42 -10.32 3.15 8.73
C VAL A 42 -11.26 4.23 9.24
N ASN A 43 -12.29 3.83 9.98
CA ASN A 43 -13.16 4.71 10.75
C ASN A 43 -13.03 4.35 12.23
N GLY A 44 -12.28 5.15 12.99
CA GLY A 44 -11.87 4.80 14.35
C GLY A 44 -10.98 3.56 14.37
N GLU A 45 -11.56 2.41 14.74
CA GLU A 45 -10.91 1.10 14.78
C GLU A 45 -11.38 0.14 13.67
N GLU A 46 -12.44 0.50 12.95
CA GLU A 46 -13.05 -0.36 11.95
C GLU A 46 -12.41 -0.16 10.56
N VAL A 47 -12.02 -1.26 9.91
CA VAL A 47 -11.55 -1.23 8.52
C VAL A 47 -12.74 -1.19 7.58
N VAL A 48 -12.89 -0.11 6.83
CA VAL A 48 -14.03 0.09 5.92
C VAL A 48 -13.70 -0.26 4.46
N LYS A 49 -12.45 -0.10 4.03
CA LYS A 49 -11.99 -0.48 2.69
C LYS A 49 -10.51 -0.83 2.72
N GLU A 50 -10.13 -1.84 1.93
CA GLU A 50 -8.74 -2.22 1.73
C GLU A 50 -8.44 -2.50 0.26
N ARG A 51 -7.26 -2.07 -0.17
CA ARG A 51 -6.65 -2.40 -1.45
C ARG A 51 -5.21 -2.84 -1.23
N ALA A 52 -4.83 -3.91 -1.92
CA ALA A 52 -3.50 -4.48 -1.78
C ALA A 52 -2.97 -5.00 -3.12
N ILE A 53 -1.67 -4.82 -3.33
CA ILE A 53 -0.94 -5.53 -4.38
C ILE A 53 0.15 -6.39 -3.77
N ARG A 54 0.43 -7.54 -4.38
CA ARG A 54 1.62 -8.34 -4.04
C ARG A 54 2.81 -7.78 -4.79
N VAL A 55 3.75 -7.18 -4.07
CA VAL A 55 4.90 -6.46 -4.64
C VAL A 55 5.68 -7.35 -5.62
N TYR A 56 5.94 -8.61 -5.22
CA TYR A 56 6.69 -9.58 -6.02
C TYR A 56 5.97 -10.05 -7.31
N ARG A 57 4.70 -9.69 -7.54
CA ARG A 57 4.11 -9.88 -8.88
C ARG A 57 4.67 -8.90 -9.91
N PHE A 58 5.15 -7.74 -9.46
CA PHE A 58 5.61 -6.66 -10.31
C PHE A 58 7.11 -6.39 -10.18
N LEU A 59 7.77 -7.06 -9.24
CA LEU A 59 9.18 -6.94 -8.92
C LEU A 59 9.91 -8.28 -9.14
N ASP A 60 10.98 -8.27 -9.93
CA ASP A 60 11.87 -9.41 -10.20
C ASP A 60 13.14 -9.38 -9.34
N SER A 61 13.85 -10.51 -9.29
CA SER A 61 15.09 -10.64 -8.52
C SER A 61 16.15 -9.62 -8.98
N GLY A 62 16.69 -8.83 -8.05
CA GLY A 62 17.67 -7.78 -8.34
C GLY A 62 17.05 -6.50 -8.92
N GLU A 63 15.72 -6.43 -9.07
CA GLU A 63 15.04 -5.26 -9.62
C GLU A 63 14.85 -4.18 -8.55
N THR A 64 14.92 -2.93 -9.00
CA THR A 64 14.46 -1.74 -8.28
C THR A 64 13.33 -1.12 -9.08
N LYS A 65 12.18 -0.92 -8.44
CA LYS A 65 10.98 -0.44 -9.15
C LYS A 65 10.10 0.42 -8.26
N ARG A 66 9.60 1.52 -8.82
CA ARG A 66 8.53 2.30 -8.21
C ARG A 66 7.19 1.64 -8.53
N LEU A 67 6.42 1.34 -7.49
CA LEU A 67 5.07 0.79 -7.62
C LEU A 67 4.10 1.71 -6.89
N TYR A 68 2.86 1.75 -7.38
CA TYR A 68 1.80 2.54 -6.78
C TYR A 68 0.48 1.76 -6.71
N ILE A 69 -0.38 2.17 -5.79
CA ILE A 69 -1.77 1.76 -5.68
C ILE A 69 -2.61 3.03 -5.69
N ASP A 70 -3.52 3.10 -6.65
CA ASP A 70 -4.61 4.06 -6.63
C ASP A 70 -5.83 3.39 -6.00
N SER A 71 -6.42 4.08 -5.02
CA SER A 71 -7.70 3.68 -4.46
C SER A 71 -8.61 4.89 -4.38
N GLU A 72 -9.75 4.79 -5.03
CA GLU A 72 -10.88 5.66 -4.78
C GLU A 72 -11.24 5.60 -3.30
N PHE A 73 -11.79 6.68 -2.76
CA PHE A 73 -12.33 6.73 -1.43
C PHE A 73 -13.55 5.78 -1.32
N PRO A 74 -13.82 5.20 -0.15
CA PRO A 74 -15.07 4.49 0.08
C PRO A 74 -16.26 5.46 0.16
N GLU A 75 -17.46 4.98 -0.16
CA GLU A 75 -18.71 5.70 0.15
C GLU A 75 -18.96 5.73 1.67
N GLN A 76 -18.44 4.73 2.41
CA GLN A 76 -18.52 4.68 3.86
C GLN A 76 -17.65 5.77 4.52
N PRO A 77 -18.07 6.32 5.68
CA PRO A 77 -17.25 7.23 6.45
C PRO A 77 -15.89 6.60 6.82
N PHE A 78 -14.85 7.42 6.84
CA PHE A 78 -13.52 7.08 7.34
C PHE A 78 -12.86 8.35 7.91
N ASP A 79 -11.90 8.16 8.82
CA ASP A 79 -11.17 9.25 9.49
C ASP A 79 -9.65 9.19 9.29
N LYS A 80 -9.16 8.09 8.72
CA LYS A 80 -7.76 7.94 8.33
C LYS A 80 -7.54 6.93 7.22
N VAL A 81 -6.39 7.08 6.56
CA VAL A 81 -5.80 6.09 5.66
C VAL A 81 -4.51 5.56 6.29
N MET A 82 -4.36 4.23 6.26
CA MET A 82 -3.16 3.52 6.66
C MET A 82 -2.46 2.95 5.43
N VAL A 83 -1.16 3.16 5.34
CA VAL A 83 -0.32 2.58 4.28
C VAL A 83 0.81 1.76 4.91
N PHE A 84 0.93 0.50 4.49
CA PHE A 84 1.92 -0.41 5.08
C PHE A 84 2.26 -1.58 4.16
N CYS A 85 3.35 -2.27 4.51
CA CYS A 85 3.74 -3.53 3.89
C CYS A 85 3.56 -4.69 4.87
N TRP A 86 2.79 -5.71 4.46
CA TRP A 86 2.63 -6.96 5.20
C TRP A 86 3.39 -8.08 4.52
N ASN A 87 4.37 -8.65 5.22
CA ASN A 87 5.27 -9.65 4.65
C ASN A 87 4.69 -11.07 4.56
N ALA A 88 3.50 -11.34 5.12
CA ALA A 88 2.81 -12.63 5.05
C ALA A 88 3.72 -13.86 5.34
N ASP A 89 4.58 -13.74 6.37
CA ASP A 89 5.58 -14.75 6.76
C ASP A 89 6.57 -15.16 5.63
N GLY A 90 6.75 -14.29 4.64
CA GLY A 90 7.78 -14.42 3.60
C GLY A 90 9.19 -14.27 4.15
N GLY A 91 10.09 -15.14 3.70
CA GLY A 91 11.48 -15.15 4.16
C GLY A 91 12.42 -14.25 3.35
N LYS A 92 11.93 -13.59 2.30
CA LYS A 92 12.76 -12.78 1.40
C LYS A 92 12.84 -11.33 1.89
N PRO A 93 14.04 -10.76 2.04
CA PRO A 93 14.18 -9.34 2.33
C PRO A 93 13.62 -8.47 1.21
N LEU A 94 12.93 -7.40 1.59
CA LEU A 94 12.40 -6.36 0.71
C LEU A 94 12.77 -4.99 1.30
N ALA A 95 13.45 -4.16 0.52
CA ALA A 95 13.65 -2.76 0.86
C ALA A 95 12.51 -1.91 0.29
N VAL A 96 12.05 -0.94 1.08
CA VAL A 96 10.97 -0.02 0.74
C VAL A 96 11.42 1.39 1.13
N ASP A 97 11.51 2.29 0.15
CA ASP A 97 11.94 3.68 0.34
C ASP A 97 11.01 4.65 -0.37
N GLU A 98 11.16 5.95 -0.05
CA GLU A 98 10.49 7.06 -0.74
C GLU A 98 8.96 6.90 -0.79
N LEU A 99 8.37 6.37 0.29
CA LEU A 99 6.93 6.27 0.42
C LEU A 99 6.29 7.67 0.31
N ARG A 100 5.40 7.83 -0.66
CA ARG A 100 4.59 9.03 -0.86
C ARG A 100 3.11 8.65 -0.86
N ILE A 101 2.32 9.49 -0.21
CA ILE A 101 0.87 9.39 -0.16
C ILE A 101 0.33 10.71 -0.69
N GLU A 102 -0.53 10.65 -1.70
CA GLU A 102 -1.07 11.81 -2.39
C GLU A 102 -2.57 11.66 -2.57
N VAL A 103 -3.32 12.72 -2.31
CA VAL A 103 -4.76 12.81 -2.58
C VAL A 103 -4.95 13.59 -3.86
N PHE A 104 -5.86 13.11 -4.72
CA PHE A 104 -6.17 13.74 -6.00
C PHE A 104 -7.63 13.55 -6.38
N GLU A 105 -8.08 14.35 -7.34
CA GLU A 105 -9.40 14.30 -7.97
C GLU A 105 -9.26 13.69 -9.38
N GLU A 106 -10.30 13.03 -9.89
CA GLU A 106 -10.35 12.63 -11.31
C GLU A 106 -10.62 13.87 -12.18
N GLU A 107 -9.91 14.01 -13.31
CA GLU A 107 -10.07 15.15 -14.25
C GLU A 107 -11.41 15.13 -14.99
#